data_AF-A0A1E1J292-F1
#
_entry.id   AF-A0A1E1J292-F1
#
_cell.length_a   1.000
_cell.length_b   1.000
_cell.length_c   1.000
_cell.angle_alpha   90.00
_cell.angle_beta   90.00
_cell.angle_gamma   90.00
#
_symmetry.space_group_name_H-M   'P 1'
#
loop_
_entity.id
_entity.type
_entity.pdbx_description
1 polymer ?
#
loop_
_entity_poly.entity_id
_entity_poly.type
_entity_poly.pdbx_seq_one_letter_code
_entity_poly.pdbx_strand_id
1 'polypeptide(L)'
;MDLASKIAQTYYNEFLGQTSRMMVRVYPKSIHIGSSNYNVSTAWSAGAQLVALSYQTWDDDMRMNDGMFSLNKGCGYVLKPKYLRDPSSKAKPNALHHPSCHCAERNADSQAFFFAKEGRHC
;
A
#
# COMPACT_ATOMS: atom_id res chain seq x y z
N MET A 1 1.90 -15.07 -6.83
CA MET A 1 1.04 -14.63 -5.70
C MET A 1 1.83 -14.79 -4.42
N ASP A 2 2.09 -13.70 -3.71
CA ASP A 2 2.78 -13.70 -2.42
C ASP A 2 1.91 -14.34 -1.32
N LEU A 3 2.54 -14.96 -0.33
CA LEU A 3 1.87 -15.66 0.77
C LEU A 3 1.05 -14.70 1.63
N ALA A 4 1.58 -13.49 1.86
CA ALA A 4 0.89 -12.45 2.63
C ALA A 4 -0.41 -12.01 1.94
N SER A 5 -0.40 -11.86 0.61
CA SER A 5 -1.61 -11.51 -0.16
C SER A 5 -2.68 -12.60 -0.09
N LYS A 6 -2.29 -13.88 -0.08
CA LYS A 6 -3.26 -14.99 0.09
C LYS A 6 -3.86 -15.00 1.49
N ILE A 7 -3.05 -14.81 2.53
CA ILE A 7 -3.53 -14.77 3.92
C ILE A 7 -4.49 -13.59 4.13
N ALA A 8 -4.16 -12.42 3.57
CA ALA A 8 -5.02 -11.25 3.66
C ALA A 8 -6.38 -11.43 2.93
N GLN A 9 -6.44 -12.24 1.86
CA GLN A 9 -7.71 -12.56 1.21
C GLN A 9 -8.55 -13.54 2.03
N THR A 10 -7.92 -14.52 2.68
CA THR A 10 -8.63 -15.53 3.50
C THR A 10 -9.10 -14.97 4.84
N TYR A 11 -8.31 -14.11 5.48
CA TYR A 11 -8.56 -13.55 6.82
C TYR A 11 -8.65 -12.01 6.79
N TYR A 12 -9.42 -11.48 5.83
CA TYR A 12 -9.48 -10.05 5.53
C TYR A 12 -9.84 -9.17 6.75
N ASN A 13 -10.88 -9.53 7.50
CA ASN A 13 -11.35 -8.73 8.63
C ASN A 13 -10.32 -8.65 9.77
N GLU A 14 -9.63 -9.77 10.04
CA GLU A 14 -8.59 -9.82 11.06
C GLU A 14 -7.37 -9.01 10.63
N PHE A 15 -6.97 -9.15 9.37
CA PHE A 15 -5.87 -8.39 8.79
C PHE A 15 -6.15 -6.88 8.76
N LEU A 16 -7.38 -6.47 8.42
CA LEU A 16 -7.81 -5.07 8.54
C LEU A 16 -7.75 -4.56 9.98
N GLY A 17 -8.20 -5.38 10.94
CA GLY A 17 -8.10 -5.06 12.37
C GLY A 17 -6.66 -4.91 12.86
N GLN A 18 -5.70 -5.56 12.20
CA GLN A 18 -4.27 -5.41 12.48
C GLN A 18 -3.70 -4.17 11.79
N THR A 19 -3.96 -3.98 10.50
CA THR A 19 -3.45 -2.83 9.72
C THR A 19 -4.00 -1.48 10.19
N SER A 20 -5.14 -1.44 10.87
CA SER A 20 -5.64 -0.20 11.48
C SER A 20 -4.82 0.23 12.72
N ARG A 21 -4.20 -0.73 13.42
CA ARG A 21 -3.44 -0.52 14.66
C ARG A 21 -1.93 -0.60 14.48
N MET A 22 -1.47 -1.35 13.48
CA MET A 22 -0.07 -1.65 13.24
C MET A 22 0.31 -1.38 11.78
N MET A 23 1.58 -1.11 11.54
CA MET A 23 2.13 -1.01 10.18
C MET A 23 2.53 -2.39 9.67
N VAL A 24 2.11 -2.71 8.46
CA VAL A 24 2.48 -3.94 7.75
C VAL A 24 3.37 -3.59 6.56
N ARG A 25 4.52 -4.26 6.50
CA ARG A 25 5.45 -4.19 5.36
C ARG A 25 5.46 -5.50 4.59
N VAL A 26 5.27 -5.41 3.28
CA VAL A 26 5.30 -6.52 2.32
C VAL A 26 6.58 -6.43 1.52
N TYR A 27 7.25 -7.56 1.39
CA TYR A 27 8.48 -7.71 0.61
C TYR A 27 8.26 -8.75 -0.49
N PRO A 28 8.96 -8.61 -1.63
CA PRO A 28 8.97 -9.66 -2.62
C PRO A 28 9.56 -10.94 -2.03
N LYS A 29 9.03 -12.09 -2.46
CA LYS A 29 9.57 -13.38 -2.07
C LYS A 29 10.97 -13.55 -2.67
N SER A 30 12.00 -13.74 -1.84
CA SER A 30 13.41 -13.83 -2.26
C SER A 30 13.81 -15.02 -3.15
N ILE A 31 12.85 -15.76 -3.74
CA ILE A 31 13.10 -16.97 -4.56
C ILE A 31 13.20 -16.64 -6.06
N HIS A 32 13.13 -15.37 -6.44
CA HIS A 32 13.15 -14.97 -7.84
C HIS A 32 14.58 -14.85 -8.38
N ILE A 33 14.91 -15.69 -9.37
CA ILE A 33 16.07 -15.55 -10.27
C ILE A 33 15.82 -14.42 -11.31
N GLY A 34 14.63 -13.80 -11.29
CA GLY A 34 14.25 -12.68 -12.16
C GLY A 34 14.00 -11.40 -11.37
N SER A 35 14.24 -10.25 -12.00
CA SER A 35 14.14 -8.91 -11.38
C SER A 35 12.72 -8.31 -11.41
N SER A 36 11.69 -9.07 -11.77
CA SER A 36 10.31 -8.58 -11.89
C SER A 36 9.67 -8.30 -10.52
N ASN A 37 8.98 -7.16 -10.38
CA ASN A 37 8.21 -6.85 -9.18
C ASN A 37 6.89 -7.66 -9.11
N TYR A 38 6.26 -7.63 -7.94
CA TYR A 38 4.94 -8.20 -7.71
C TYR A 38 3.86 -7.13 -7.77
N ASN A 39 2.61 -7.60 -7.95
CA ASN A 39 1.46 -6.74 -8.09
C ASN A 39 1.19 -5.88 -6.82
N VAL A 40 1.42 -4.57 -6.92
CA VAL A 40 1.22 -3.62 -5.80
C VAL A 40 -0.25 -3.44 -5.41
N SER A 41 -1.14 -3.51 -6.39
CA SER A 41 -2.58 -3.30 -6.18
C SER A 41 -3.16 -4.32 -5.22
N THR A 42 -2.68 -5.55 -5.28
CA THR A 42 -3.13 -6.64 -4.40
C THR A 42 -2.75 -6.37 -2.95
N ALA A 43 -1.53 -5.87 -2.70
CA ALA A 43 -1.06 -5.54 -1.35
C ALA A 43 -1.78 -4.31 -0.77
N TRP A 44 -2.02 -3.26 -1.57
CA TRP A 44 -2.77 -2.09 -1.12
C TRP A 44 -4.25 -2.38 -0.89
N SER A 45 -4.87 -3.23 -1.73
CA SER A 45 -6.27 -3.64 -1.54
C SER A 45 -6.47 -4.42 -0.25
N ALA A 46 -5.44 -5.14 0.21
CA ALA A 46 -5.43 -5.78 1.52
C ALA A 46 -5.23 -4.80 2.69
N GLY A 47 -4.77 -3.57 2.43
CA GLY A 47 -4.52 -2.56 3.47
C GLY A 47 -3.08 -2.48 3.96
N ALA A 48 -2.13 -3.15 3.31
CA ALA A 48 -0.70 -3.03 3.64
C ALA A 48 -0.19 -1.61 3.35
N GLN A 49 0.54 -1.05 4.31
CA GLN A 49 1.03 0.33 4.25
C GLN A 49 2.31 0.47 3.44
N LEU A 50 3.24 -0.47 3.63
CA LEU A 50 4.59 -0.42 3.09
C LEU A 50 4.77 -1.57 2.11
N VAL A 51 4.72 -1.28 0.82
CA VAL A 51 4.85 -2.28 -0.25
C VAL A 51 6.20 -2.05 -0.91
N ALA A 52 7.20 -2.85 -0.55
CA ALA A 52 8.56 -2.67 -1.04
C ALA A 52 8.68 -3.20 -2.47
N LEU A 53 9.17 -2.37 -3.39
CA LEU A 53 9.45 -2.72 -4.79
C LEU A 53 10.91 -2.45 -5.13
N SER A 54 11.44 -3.24 -6.06
CA SER A 54 12.77 -3.07 -6.62
C SER A 54 12.79 -1.88 -7.58
N TYR A 55 13.43 -0.78 -7.19
CA TYR A 55 13.52 0.43 -8.02
C TYR A 55 14.38 0.25 -9.28
N GLN A 56 15.19 -0.81 -9.32
CA GLN A 56 16.06 -1.14 -10.43
C GLN A 56 15.28 -1.64 -11.67
N THR A 57 14.05 -2.11 -11.47
CA THR A 57 13.19 -2.64 -12.53
C THR A 57 12.03 -1.69 -12.77
N TRP A 58 11.97 -1.11 -13.97
CA TRP A 58 10.91 -0.19 -14.37
C TRP A 58 9.74 -0.93 -15.06
N ASP A 59 9.04 -1.75 -14.27
CA ASP A 59 7.87 -2.50 -14.71
C ASP A 59 6.55 -1.76 -14.45
N ASP A 60 5.43 -2.39 -14.83
CA ASP A 60 4.11 -1.79 -14.71
C ASP A 60 3.71 -1.49 -13.25
N ASP A 61 4.17 -2.30 -12.31
CA ASP A 61 3.94 -2.09 -10.87
C ASP A 61 4.71 -0.87 -10.36
N MET A 62 5.94 -0.66 -10.83
CA MET A 62 6.70 0.55 -10.51
C MET A 62 6.07 1.81 -11.11
N ARG A 63 5.55 1.74 -12.35
CA ARG A 63 4.79 2.85 -12.97
C ARG A 63 3.52 3.17 -12.18
N MET A 64 2.81 2.14 -11.72
CA MET A 64 1.61 2.31 -10.91
C MET A 64 1.93 2.96 -9.56
N ASN A 65 3.02 2.55 -8.93
CA ASN A 65 3.55 3.18 -7.72
C ASN A 65 3.89 4.65 -7.94
N ASP A 66 4.60 4.97 -9.01
CA ASP A 66 4.96 6.36 -9.35
C ASP A 66 3.72 7.23 -9.55
N GLY A 67 2.71 6.74 -10.28
CA GLY A 67 1.44 7.43 -10.47
C GLY A 67 0.66 7.66 -9.17
N MET A 68 0.62 6.66 -8.28
CA MET A 68 -0.08 6.76 -6.99
C MET A 68 0.57 7.78 -6.06
N PHE A 69 1.91 7.78 -5.95
CA PHE A 69 2.63 8.69 -5.04
C PHE A 69 2.95 10.05 -5.65
N SER A 70 2.74 10.23 -6.95
CA SER A 70 2.66 11.56 -7.58
C SER A 70 1.42 12.34 -7.10
N LEU A 71 0.38 11.64 -6.64
CA LEU A 71 -0.76 12.25 -5.96
C LEU A 71 -0.29 12.91 -4.66
N ASN A 72 -1.07 13.90 -4.18
CA ASN A 72 -0.74 14.64 -2.96
C ASN A 72 0.63 15.35 -3.01
N LYS A 73 0.93 16.00 -4.15
CA LYS A 73 2.13 16.82 -4.39
C LYS A 73 3.46 16.05 -4.25
N GLY A 74 3.47 14.73 -4.48
CA GLY A 74 4.70 13.95 -4.39
C GLY A 74 5.22 13.73 -2.96
N CYS A 75 4.38 13.91 -1.94
CA CYS A 75 4.79 13.81 -0.54
C CYS A 75 5.15 12.38 -0.07
N GLY A 76 4.92 11.36 -0.90
CA GLY A 76 5.26 9.96 -0.60
C GLY A 76 4.26 9.23 0.31
N TYR A 77 3.11 9.85 0.62
CA TYR A 77 2.02 9.19 1.33
C TYR A 77 0.63 9.52 0.73
N VAL A 78 -0.25 8.53 0.75
CA VAL A 78 -1.64 8.65 0.31
C VAL A 78 -2.58 8.09 1.37
N LEU A 79 -3.61 8.86 1.75
CA LEU A 79 -4.56 8.44 2.78
C LEU A 79 -5.33 7.19 2.33
N LYS A 80 -5.44 6.18 3.21
CA LYS A 80 -6.25 4.99 2.91
C LYS A 80 -7.73 5.37 2.74
N PRO A 81 -8.45 4.71 1.83
CA PRO A 81 -9.89 4.88 1.72
C PRO A 81 -10.60 4.46 3.01
N LYS A 82 -11.77 5.07 3.28
CA LYS A 82 -12.50 4.92 4.56
C LYS A 82 -12.74 3.45 4.97
N TYR A 83 -13.05 2.58 4.00
CA TYR A 83 -13.29 1.15 4.26
C TYR A 83 -12.07 0.36 4.77
N LEU A 84 -10.85 0.85 4.53
CA LEU A 84 -9.62 0.24 5.08
C LEU A 84 -9.22 0.86 6.42
N ARG A 85 -9.84 1.97 6.80
CA ARG A 85 -9.55 2.71 8.03
C ARG A 85 -10.48 2.32 9.17
N ASP A 86 -11.74 2.05 8.82
CA ASP A 86 -12.78 1.71 9.77
C ASP A 86 -13.43 0.36 9.38
N PRO A 87 -13.17 -0.72 10.14
CA PRO A 87 -13.76 -2.04 9.88
C PRO A 87 -15.28 -2.08 10.08
N SER A 88 -15.86 -1.06 10.75
CA SER A 88 -17.31 -0.92 10.88
C SER A 88 -17.94 -0.15 9.70
N SER A 89 -17.13 0.53 8.89
CA SER A 89 -17.62 1.36 7.80
C SER A 89 -18.06 0.51 6.60
N LYS A 90 -19.35 0.57 6.25
CA LYS A 90 -19.91 -0.05 5.04
C LYS A 90 -19.61 0.79 3.78
N ALA A 91 -18.41 1.35 3.64
CA ALA A 91 -18.11 2.24 2.53
C ALA A 91 -17.95 1.43 1.24
N LYS A 92 -18.77 1.73 0.22
CA LYS A 92 -18.66 1.12 -1.10
C LYS A 92 -17.33 1.52 -1.76
N PRO A 93 -16.68 0.63 -2.55
CA PRO A 93 -15.37 0.89 -3.16
C PRO A 93 -15.32 2.07 -4.16
N ASN A 94 -16.45 2.71 -4.47
CA ASN A 94 -16.54 3.75 -5.52
C ASN A 94 -16.64 5.19 -4.99
N ALA A 95 -16.41 5.43 -3.71
CA ALA A 95 -16.30 6.80 -3.21
C ALA A 95 -14.86 7.31 -3.43
N LEU A 96 -14.54 7.71 -4.67
CA LEU A 96 -13.38 8.55 -4.98
C LEU A 96 -13.60 9.92 -4.34
N HIS A 97 -13.37 10.01 -3.04
CA HIS A 97 -13.32 11.28 -2.35
C HIS A 97 -12.01 11.94 -2.77
N HIS A 98 -12.09 12.95 -3.63
CA HIS A 98 -10.96 13.80 -3.95
C HIS A 98 -10.41 14.34 -2.61
N PRO A 99 -9.21 13.94 -2.17
CA PRO A 99 -8.68 14.45 -0.92
C PRO A 99 -8.41 15.93 -1.15
N SER A 100 -9.26 16.79 -0.59
CA SER A 100 -8.95 18.21 -0.44
C SER A 100 -7.57 18.29 0.20
N CYS A 101 -6.68 19.00 -0.48
CA CYS A 101 -5.28 19.18 -0.18
C CYS A 101 -5.10 19.67 1.28
N HIS A 102 -5.04 18.75 2.22
CA HIS A 102 -4.57 18.99 3.57
C HIS A 102 -3.46 17.99 3.77
N CYS A 103 -2.23 18.49 3.85
CA CYS A 103 -1.11 17.71 4.35
C CYS A 103 -1.59 17.08 5.66
N ALA A 104 -1.69 15.75 5.70
CA ALA A 104 -2.38 15.05 6.78
C ALA A 104 -1.73 15.45 8.12
N GLU A 105 -2.42 16.28 8.90
CA GLU A 105 -1.92 16.68 10.20
C GLU A 105 -1.96 15.48 11.15
N ARG A 106 -0.76 15.01 11.50
CA ARG A 106 -0.38 14.48 12.83
C ARG A 106 -0.97 13.14 13.34
N ASN A 107 -1.72 12.36 12.56
CA ASN A 107 -2.18 11.02 13.01
C ASN A 107 -1.86 9.86 12.02
N ALA A 108 -0.70 9.91 11.35
CA ALA A 108 -0.56 9.40 9.98
C ALA A 108 -0.08 7.94 9.78
N ASP A 109 0.35 7.20 10.80
CA ASP A 109 1.29 6.10 10.52
C ASP A 109 0.61 4.77 10.11
N SER A 110 -0.59 4.46 10.62
CA SER A 110 -1.30 3.21 10.25
C SER A 110 -2.38 3.41 9.18
N GLN A 111 -2.79 4.65 8.94
CA GLN A 111 -3.98 5.02 8.15
C GLN A 111 -3.64 5.49 6.72
N ALA A 112 -2.37 5.54 6.35
CA ALA A 112 -1.89 5.92 5.03
C ALA A 112 -1.11 4.79 4.35
N PHE A 113 -1.05 4.83 3.02
CA PHE A 113 -0.09 4.10 2.22
C PHE A 113 1.19 4.92 2.10
N PHE A 114 2.32 4.24 2.13
CA PHE A 114 3.65 4.85 2.10
C PHE A 114 4.47 4.28 0.96
N PHE A 115 5.25 5.16 0.36
CA PHE A 115 6.21 4.73 -0.64
C PHE A 115 7.38 4.01 0.03
N ALA A 116 7.62 2.75 -0.34
CA ALA A 116 8.75 1.96 0.14
C ALA A 116 9.71 1.64 -1.01
N LYS A 117 10.86 2.31 -1.04
CA LYS A 117 11.95 1.99 -1.97
C LYS A 117 12.81 0.85 -1.44
N GLU A 118 12.98 -0.21 -2.23
CA GLU A 118 14.10 -1.12 -2.09
C GLU A 118 15.17 -0.80 -3.15
N GLY A 119 16.31 -0.32 -2.65
CA GLY A 119 17.49 0.02 -3.42
C GLY A 119 18.58 0.46 -2.46
N ARG A 120 19.71 -0.24 -2.46
CA ARG A 120 20.93 0.18 -1.74
C ARG A 120 21.20 1.64 -2.09
N HIS A 121 21.29 2.50 -1.08
CA HIS A 121 22.00 3.76 -1.25
C HIS A 121 23.41 3.43 -1.77
N CYS A 122 23.92 4.25 -2.69
CA CYS A 122 25.35 4.31 -2.96
C CYS A 122 26.13 4.46 -1.65
#